data_AF-A0A2E2IJP0-F1
#
_entry.id   AF-A0A2E2IJP0-F1
#
_cell.length_a   1.000
_cell.length_b   1.000
_cell.length_c   1.000
_cell.angle_alpha   90.00
_cell.angle_beta   90.00
_cell.angle_gamma   90.00
#
_symmetry.space_group_name_H-M   'P 1'
#
loop_
_entity.id
_entity.type
_entity.pdbx_description
1 polymer ?
#
loop_
_entity_poly.entity_id
_entity_poly.type
_entity_poly.pdbx_seq_one_letter_code
_entity_poly.pdbx_strand_id
1 'polypeptide(L)'
;MRILTPRFYRLLPLPIFVALTSCAAYSVVNTDRYSGSSSAVPAEYIPSPGFCRIWYKNRTPEQQPAQGDCDKLKQNVPENAVLLKG
;
A
#
# COMPACT_ATOMS: atom_id res chain seq x y z
N MET A 1 -19.97 61.41 -44.76
CA MET A 1 -18.79 61.80 -43.97
C MET A 1 -19.24 62.08 -42.55
N ARG A 2 -19.02 61.14 -41.62
CA ARG A 2 -19.06 61.30 -40.15
C ARG A 2 -18.61 59.97 -39.56
N ILE A 3 -17.32 59.92 -39.27
CA ILE A 3 -16.63 58.82 -38.60
C ILE A 3 -17.00 58.95 -37.12
N LEU A 4 -17.57 57.90 -36.52
CA LEU A 4 -17.81 57.84 -35.09
C LEU A 4 -17.18 56.55 -34.54
N THR A 5 -15.87 56.60 -34.35
CA THR A 5 -15.15 55.65 -33.49
C THR A 5 -15.13 56.18 -32.07
N PRO A 6 -15.61 55.43 -31.07
CA PRO A 6 -15.12 55.54 -29.72
C PRO A 6 -14.08 54.44 -29.49
N ARG A 7 -12.81 54.80 -29.63
CA ARG A 7 -11.73 54.25 -28.80
C ARG A 7 -12.15 54.60 -27.37
N PHE A 8 -12.26 53.65 -26.44
CA PHE A 8 -11.90 53.84 -25.02
C PHE A 8 -12.23 52.56 -24.24
N TYR A 9 -11.16 51.94 -23.74
CA TYR A 9 -11.08 51.29 -22.44
C TYR A 9 -12.12 50.23 -22.11
N ARG A 10 -11.68 48.96 -22.19
CA ARG A 10 -11.77 48.07 -21.03
C ARG A 10 -10.75 46.95 -21.20
N LEU A 11 -9.50 47.27 -20.87
CA LEU A 11 -8.58 46.28 -20.33
C LEU A 11 -9.22 45.77 -19.04
N LEU A 12 -10.03 44.73 -19.15
CA LEU A 12 -10.41 43.92 -18.01
C LEU A 12 -9.28 42.89 -17.87
N PRO A 13 -8.38 43.00 -16.87
CA PRO A 13 -7.54 41.86 -16.57
C PRO A 13 -8.50 40.75 -16.16
N LEU A 14 -8.70 39.75 -17.02
CA LEU A 14 -9.31 38.49 -16.60
C LEU A 14 -8.49 38.06 -15.38
N PRO A 15 -9.06 38.01 -14.16
CA PRO A 15 -8.36 37.42 -13.05
C PRO A 15 -8.09 35.99 -13.50
N ILE A 16 -6.82 35.69 -13.71
CA ILE A 16 -6.33 34.34 -13.90
C ILE A 16 -6.67 33.65 -12.59
N PHE A 17 -7.87 33.08 -12.49
CA PHE A 17 -8.23 32.15 -11.45
C PHE A 17 -7.40 30.89 -11.72
N VAL A 18 -6.11 30.94 -11.36
CA VAL A 18 -5.32 29.75 -11.08
C VAL A 18 -5.90 29.20 -9.78
N ALA A 19 -7.07 28.56 -9.89
CA ALA A 19 -7.50 27.61 -8.89
C ALA A 19 -6.45 26.50 -8.96
N LEU A 20 -5.47 26.57 -8.06
CA LEU A 20 -4.55 25.49 -7.75
C LEU A 20 -5.42 24.30 -7.33
N THR A 21 -5.84 23.49 -8.30
CA THR A 21 -6.41 22.17 -8.07
C THR A 21 -5.33 21.34 -7.43
N SER A 22 -5.29 21.39 -6.09
CA SER A 22 -4.47 20.51 -5.27
C SER A 22 -4.92 19.08 -5.56
N CYS A 23 -4.20 18.40 -6.44
CA CYS A 23 -4.31 16.96 -6.59
C CYS A 23 -3.76 16.35 -5.29
N ALA A 24 -4.63 16.07 -4.33
CA ALA A 24 -4.28 15.16 -3.24
C ALA A 24 -4.09 13.77 -3.85
N ALA A 25 -2.87 13.48 -4.30
CA ALA A 25 -2.44 12.13 -4.61
C ALA A 25 -2.20 11.42 -3.28
N TYR A 26 -3.24 10.79 -2.72
CA TYR A 26 -3.04 9.82 -1.66
C TYR A 26 -2.47 8.56 -2.32
N SER A 27 -1.20 8.27 -2.05
CA SER A 27 -0.64 6.97 -2.40
C SER A 27 -1.29 5.92 -1.50
N VAL A 28 -2.28 5.20 -2.01
CA VAL A 28 -2.65 3.91 -1.43
C VAL A 28 -1.42 3.02 -1.57
N VAL A 29 -0.81 2.66 -0.44
CA VAL A 29 0.26 1.66 -0.42
C VAL A 29 -0.37 0.34 -0.85
N ASN A 30 -0.18 -0.02 -2.11
CA ASN A 30 -0.65 -1.29 -2.62
C ASN A 30 0.36 -2.37 -2.21
N THR A 31 0.07 -3.12 -1.14
CA THR A 31 0.88 -4.24 -0.62
C THR A 31 0.84 -5.47 -1.55
N ASP A 32 0.37 -5.31 -2.79
CA ASP A 32 0.17 -6.38 -3.78
C ASP A 32 1.46 -7.02 -4.33
N ARG A 33 2.62 -6.73 -3.75
CA ARG A 33 3.86 -7.41 -4.10
C ARG A 33 4.60 -7.91 -2.86
N TYR A 34 3.99 -8.88 -2.17
CA TYR A 34 4.74 -9.91 -1.46
C TYR A 34 5.50 -10.76 -2.49
N SER A 35 6.48 -10.13 -3.15
CA SER A 35 7.24 -10.68 -4.26
C SER A 35 8.38 -11.49 -3.67
N GLY A 36 8.15 -12.80 -3.53
CA GLY A 36 9.10 -13.87 -3.83
C GLY A 36 10.52 -13.85 -3.24
N SER A 37 10.88 -12.93 -2.36
CA SER A 37 12.18 -12.89 -1.69
C SER A 37 12.01 -13.26 -0.22
N SER A 38 12.87 -14.14 0.25
CA SER A 38 12.79 -14.89 1.51
C SER A 38 12.98 -14.04 2.79
N SER A 39 12.66 -12.75 2.78
CA SER A 39 12.89 -11.82 3.89
C SER A 39 11.92 -10.65 3.71
N ALA A 40 10.96 -10.34 4.55
CA ALA A 40 10.76 -10.65 5.94
C ALA A 40 9.26 -10.83 6.17
N VAL A 41 8.88 -11.81 6.97
CA VAL A 41 7.55 -11.80 7.58
C VAL A 41 7.51 -10.56 8.48
N PRO A 42 6.56 -9.63 8.29
CA PRO A 42 6.43 -8.48 9.18
C PRO A 42 6.31 -8.93 10.65
N ALA A 43 6.89 -8.16 11.57
CA ALA A 43 7.04 -8.56 12.97
C ALA A 43 5.69 -8.81 13.66
N GLU A 44 4.64 -8.11 13.23
CA GLU A 44 3.27 -8.26 13.69
C GLU A 44 2.67 -9.65 13.41
N TYR A 45 3.26 -10.42 12.49
CA TYR A 45 2.81 -11.77 12.16
C TYR A 45 3.65 -12.89 12.79
N ILE A 46 4.73 -12.53 13.50
CA ILE A 46 5.47 -13.46 14.34
C ILE A 46 4.50 -13.97 15.43
N PRO A 47 4.42 -15.29 15.67
CA PRO A 47 3.55 -15.84 16.71
C PRO A 47 3.95 -15.38 18.11
N SER A 48 3.05 -15.53 19.08
CA SER A 48 3.35 -15.19 20.47
C SER A 48 4.49 -16.06 21.04
N PRO A 49 5.24 -15.57 22.05
CA PRO A 49 6.29 -16.36 22.68
C PRO A 49 5.82 -17.74 23.13
N GLY A 50 6.58 -18.78 22.77
CA GLY A 50 6.24 -20.18 23.05
C GLY A 50 5.36 -20.85 21.98
N PHE A 51 4.91 -20.12 20.96
CA PHE A 51 4.16 -20.65 19.83
C PHE A 51 4.95 -20.62 18.53
N CYS A 52 4.55 -21.47 17.60
CA CYS A 52 5.07 -21.48 16.25
C CYS A 52 3.94 -21.29 15.23
N ARG A 53 4.29 -20.89 14.01
CA ARG A 53 3.32 -20.67 12.93
C ARG A 53 3.92 -21.04 11.59
N ILE A 54 3.17 -21.75 10.75
CA ILE A 54 3.56 -22.01 9.36
C ILE A 54 3.24 -20.77 8.52
N TRP A 55 4.22 -20.26 7.79
CA TRP A 55 4.07 -19.11 6.91
C TRP A 55 4.32 -19.51 5.45
N TYR A 56 3.26 -19.47 4.65
CA TYR A 56 3.34 -19.81 3.22
C TYR A 56 3.80 -18.59 2.42
N LYS A 57 4.74 -18.81 1.50
CA LYS A 57 5.31 -17.74 0.66
C LYS A 57 4.32 -17.16 -0.34
N ASN A 58 3.25 -17.90 -0.67
CA ASN A 58 2.27 -17.58 -1.71
C ASN A 58 0.87 -17.26 -1.16
N ARG A 59 0.76 -16.85 0.11
CA ARG A 59 -0.51 -16.49 0.75
C ARG A 59 -0.46 -15.08 1.31
N THR A 60 -1.60 -14.37 1.25
CA THR A 60 -1.75 -13.09 1.96
C THR A 60 -1.80 -13.34 3.47
N PRO A 61 -1.51 -12.33 4.32
CA PRO A 61 -1.53 -12.51 5.77
C PRO A 61 -2.84 -13.08 6.34
N GLU A 62 -3.98 -12.74 5.75
CA GLU A 62 -5.33 -13.18 6.16
C GLU A 62 -5.58 -14.65 5.83
N GLN A 63 -4.86 -15.19 4.84
CA GLN A 63 -4.94 -16.59 4.40
C GLN A 63 -3.95 -17.50 5.15
N GLN A 64 -3.09 -16.92 5.98
CA GLN A 64 -2.12 -17.67 6.76
C GLN A 64 -2.82 -18.43 7.88
N PRO A 65 -2.41 -19.67 8.17
CA PRO A 65 -2.99 -20.44 9.26
C PRO A 65 -2.78 -19.75 10.61
N ALA A 66 -3.56 -20.16 11.61
CA ALA A 66 -3.33 -19.76 12.99
C ALA A 66 -1.99 -20.29 13.52
N GLN A 67 -1.49 -19.67 14.59
CA GLN A 67 -0.36 -20.22 15.35
C GLN A 67 -0.75 -21.52 16.08
N GLY A 68 0.25 -22.32 16.43
CA GLY A 68 0.06 -23.59 17.11
C GLY A 68 1.31 -24.04 17.85
N ASP A 69 1.25 -25.28 18.33
CA ASP A 69 2.32 -25.93 19.07
C ASP A 69 3.56 -26.18 18.20
N CYS A 70 4.74 -25.80 18.70
CA CYS A 70 5.99 -25.93 17.97
C CYS A 70 6.39 -27.38 17.68
N ASP A 71 6.14 -28.30 18.61
CA ASP A 71 6.54 -29.70 18.45
C ASP A 71 5.69 -30.41 17.40
N LYS A 72 4.43 -30.00 17.25
CA LYS A 72 3.54 -30.48 16.17
C LYS A 72 3.91 -29.88 14.82
N LEU A 73 4.14 -28.57 14.76
CA LEU A 73 4.35 -27.86 13.49
C LEU A 73 5.73 -28.13 12.87
N LYS A 74 6.79 -28.29 13.68
CA LYS A 74 8.14 -28.57 13.17
C LYS A 74 8.26 -29.88 12.39
N GLN A 75 7.38 -30.83 12.66
CA GLN A 75 7.38 -32.14 11.99
C GLN A 75 6.76 -32.10 10.60
N ASN A 76 5.97 -31.07 10.29
CA ASN A 76 5.13 -31.01 9.09
C ASN A 76 5.22 -29.62 8.44
N VAL A 77 6.44 -29.16 8.14
CA VAL A 77 6.66 -27.88 7.44
C VAL A 77 6.62 -28.14 5.92
N PRO A 78 5.66 -27.56 5.18
CA PRO A 78 5.61 -27.69 3.72
C PRO A 78 6.79 -27.02 3.02
N GLU A 79 7.19 -27.53 1.86
CA GLU A 79 8.33 -27.01 1.09
C GLU A 79 8.20 -25.53 0.70
N ASN A 80 6.97 -25.08 0.45
CA ASN A 80 6.66 -23.69 0.07
C ASN A 80 6.36 -22.79 1.28
N ALA A 81 6.72 -23.22 2.50
CA ALA A 81 6.48 -22.50 3.73
C ALA A 81 7.75 -22.43 4.61
N VAL A 82 7.68 -21.56 5.62
CA VAL A 82 8.69 -21.48 6.69
C VAL A 82 8.01 -21.61 8.05
N LEU A 83 8.73 -22.13 9.03
CA LEU A 83 8.27 -22.17 10.42
C LEU A 83 8.74 -20.90 11.12
N LEU A 84 7.79 -20.07 11.54
CA LEU A 84 8.03 -18.93 12.40
C LEU A 84 8.00 -19.36 13.86
N LYS A 85 8.87 -18.76 14.66
CA LYS A 85 8.96 -18.99 16.10
C LYS A 85 8.82 -17.65 16.84
N GLY A 86 7.96 -17.63 17.83
CA GLY A 86 7.75 -16.50 18.74
C GLY A 86 8.71 -16.50 19.92
#